data_AF-A0A953S472-F1
#
_entry.id   AF-A0A953S472-F1
#
_cell.length_a   1.000
_cell.length_b   1.000
_cell.length_c   1.000
_cell.angle_alpha   90.00
_cell.angle_beta   90.00
_cell.angle_gamma   90.00
#
_symmetry.space_group_name_H-M   'P 1'
#
loop_
_entity.id
_entity.type
_entity.pdbx_description
1 polymer ?
#
loop_
_entity_poly.entity_id
_entity_poly.type
_entity_poly.pdbx_seq_one_letter_code
_entity_poly.pdbx_strand_id
1 'polypeptide(L)'
;MPEYENSRRVPFQFEEPRQERIFRRLKLVGDGPAEFYRDACRLMSQESDFASTTHLVAHLLREIESGLRQILETVADQSLRLKKGAKNEEKHTDKIRAVLKGLEIAEIDPVAEVWLRLPGRDNNYGLAARAHRDDLSAPRTLDGEFKEFWNLSHSDRL
;
A
#
# COMPACT_ATOMS: atom_id res chain seq x y z
N MET A 1 -8.20 29.93 -33.66
CA MET A 1 -7.83 28.55 -33.31
C MET A 1 -6.49 28.62 -32.61
N PRO A 2 -6.41 28.58 -31.27
CA PRO A 2 -5.13 28.55 -30.59
C PRO A 2 -4.53 27.15 -30.74
N GLU A 3 -3.24 27.11 -31.05
CA GLU A 3 -2.42 25.93 -31.24
C GLU A 3 -2.40 25.09 -29.95
N TYR A 4 -2.71 23.80 -30.07
CA TYR A 4 -2.50 22.82 -29.00
C TYR A 4 -1.00 22.69 -28.78
N GLU A 5 -0.49 23.47 -27.84
CA GLU A 5 0.87 23.35 -27.36
C GLU A 5 1.06 21.92 -26.86
N ASN A 6 1.96 21.20 -27.54
CA ASN A 6 2.32 19.83 -27.25
C ASN A 6 3.02 19.82 -25.87
N SER A 7 2.21 19.73 -24.81
CA SER A 7 2.66 19.53 -23.44
C SER A 7 3.42 18.20 -23.39
N ARG A 8 4.74 18.30 -23.60
CA ARG A 8 5.67 17.21 -23.32
C ARG A 8 5.46 16.86 -21.85
N ARG A 9 4.77 15.75 -21.59
CA ARG A 9 4.59 15.22 -20.24
C ARG A 9 5.98 15.06 -19.63
N VAL A 10 6.32 15.94 -18.70
CA VAL A 10 7.56 15.83 -17.94
C VAL A 10 7.50 14.47 -17.22
N PRO A 11 8.54 13.62 -17.33
CA PRO A 11 8.60 12.39 -16.57
C PRO A 11 8.40 12.67 -15.08
N PHE A 12 7.57 11.87 -14.42
CA PHE A 12 7.37 12.01 -12.98
C PHE A 12 8.69 11.79 -12.24
N GLN A 13 8.98 12.67 -11.28
CA GLN A 13 10.12 12.57 -10.38
C GLN A 13 9.58 12.37 -8.96
N PHE A 14 10.18 11.43 -8.23
CA PHE A 14 9.87 11.24 -6.82
C PHE A 14 10.32 12.46 -6.02
N GLU A 15 9.49 12.91 -5.08
CA GLU A 15 9.82 14.04 -4.22
C GLU A 15 10.89 13.66 -3.18
N GLU A 16 10.87 12.38 -2.76
CA GLU A 16 11.70 11.87 -1.68
C GLU A 16 12.59 10.70 -2.14
N PRO A 17 13.89 10.67 -1.77
CA PRO A 17 14.79 9.55 -2.10
C PRO A 17 14.28 8.19 -1.60
N ARG A 18 13.55 8.15 -0.48
CA ARG A 18 12.93 6.91 0.03
C ARG A 18 11.83 6.39 -0.90
N GLN A 19 11.06 7.27 -1.54
CA GLN A 19 10.04 6.84 -2.50
C GLN A 19 10.70 6.14 -3.69
N GLU A 20 11.76 6.74 -4.25
CA GLU A 20 12.49 6.10 -5.35
C GLU A 20 13.09 4.74 -4.92
N ARG A 21 13.62 4.66 -3.70
CA ARG A 21 14.14 3.39 -3.14
C ARG A 21 13.05 2.33 -3.02
N ILE A 22 11.85 2.68 -2.53
CA ILE A 22 10.71 1.76 -2.43
C ILE A 22 10.29 1.30 -3.83
N PHE A 23 10.14 2.23 -4.78
CA PHE A 23 9.81 1.91 -6.17
C PHE A 23 10.78 0.88 -6.78
N ARG A 24 12.08 1.13 -6.65
CA ARG A 24 13.12 0.21 -7.16
C ARG A 24 13.07 -1.17 -6.48
N ARG A 25 12.72 -1.24 -5.19
CA ARG A 25 12.54 -2.53 -4.48
C ARG A 25 11.28 -3.26 -4.94
N LEU A 26 10.17 -2.54 -5.15
CA LEU A 26 8.95 -3.14 -5.68
C LEU A 26 9.16 -3.71 -7.09
N LYS A 27 10.04 -3.10 -7.91
CA LYS A 27 10.44 -3.66 -9.21
C LYS A 27 11.12 -5.03 -9.12
N LEU A 28 11.73 -5.37 -7.98
CA LEU A 28 12.28 -6.72 -7.75
C LEU A 28 11.17 -7.77 -7.55
N VAL A 29 9.98 -7.33 -7.14
CA VAL A 29 8.81 -8.18 -6.94
C VAL A 29 7.99 -8.27 -8.23
N GLY A 30 7.82 -7.15 -8.93
CA GLY A 30 7.17 -7.11 -10.23
C GLY A 30 6.81 -5.69 -10.66
N ASP A 31 6.52 -5.51 -11.95
CA ASP A 31 6.19 -4.19 -12.50
C ASP A 31 4.92 -3.60 -11.90
N GLY A 32 3.86 -4.40 -11.74
CA GLY A 32 2.56 -3.93 -11.24
C GLY A 32 2.62 -3.15 -9.92
N PRO A 33 3.12 -3.75 -8.81
CA PRO A 33 3.23 -3.06 -7.53
C PRO A 33 4.08 -1.79 -7.60
N ALA A 34 5.15 -1.80 -8.40
CA ALA A 34 6.01 -0.63 -8.57
C ALA A 34 5.29 0.51 -9.31
N GLU A 35 4.56 0.21 -10.39
CA GLU A 35 3.79 1.22 -11.12
C GLU A 35 2.66 1.79 -10.26
N PHE A 36 1.93 0.95 -9.50
CA PHE A 36 0.92 1.41 -8.55
C PHE A 36 1.50 2.35 -7.49
N TYR A 37 2.70 2.04 -7.00
CA TYR A 37 3.36 2.88 -6.01
C TYR A 37 3.79 4.22 -6.60
N ARG A 38 4.36 4.22 -7.81
CA ARG A 38 4.70 5.46 -8.52
C ARG A 38 3.47 6.34 -8.75
N ASP A 39 2.35 5.75 -9.14
CA ASP A 39 1.10 6.48 -9.37
C ASP A 39 0.53 7.03 -8.05
N ALA A 40 0.65 6.29 -6.94
CA ALA A 40 0.31 6.79 -5.62
C ALA A 40 1.20 8.00 -5.21
N CYS A 41 2.52 7.93 -5.43
CA CYS A 41 3.42 9.06 -5.19
C CYS A 41 3.02 10.26 -6.04
N ARG A 42 2.71 10.04 -7.32
CA ARG A 42 2.29 11.11 -8.23
C ARG A 42 1.01 11.80 -7.75
N LEU A 43 0.00 11.02 -7.36
CA LEU A 43 -1.27 11.54 -6.81
C LEU A 43 -1.08 12.33 -5.52
N MET A 44 -0.06 12.01 -4.72
CA MET A 44 0.25 12.70 -3.46
C MET A 44 1.14 13.93 -3.62
N SER A 45 2.02 13.93 -4.64
CA SER A 45 2.95 15.03 -4.95
C SER A 45 2.32 16.18 -5.72
N GLN A 46 1.40 15.84 -6.63
CA GLN A 46 0.68 16.85 -7.40
C GLN A 46 -0.44 17.35 -6.51
N GLU A 47 -0.77 18.64 -6.57
CA GLU A 47 -2.12 19.10 -6.22
C GLU A 47 -3.09 18.36 -7.14
N SER A 48 -3.37 17.10 -6.81
CA SER A 48 -4.24 16.24 -7.57
C SER A 48 -5.63 16.83 -7.39
N ASP A 49 -6.10 17.53 -8.43
CA ASP A 49 -7.43 18.15 -8.48
C ASP A 49 -8.57 17.13 -8.33
N PHE A 50 -8.25 15.83 -8.28
CA PHE A 50 -9.23 14.80 -8.01
C PHE A 50 -9.66 14.81 -6.56
N ALA A 51 -10.94 15.12 -6.35
CA ALA A 51 -11.61 14.91 -5.06
C ALA A 51 -11.47 13.46 -4.53
N SER A 52 -11.24 12.48 -5.42
CA SER A 52 -11.06 11.07 -5.09
C SER A 52 -9.62 10.64 -4.79
N THR A 53 -8.67 11.55 -4.63
CA THR A 53 -7.24 11.23 -4.43
C THR A 53 -7.01 10.23 -3.28
N THR A 54 -7.59 10.48 -2.10
CA THR A 54 -7.53 9.57 -0.94
C THR A 54 -7.98 8.15 -1.27
N HIS A 55 -9.07 8.04 -2.01
CA HIS A 55 -9.66 6.75 -2.42
C HIS A 55 -8.75 6.00 -3.40
N LEU A 56 -8.24 6.70 -4.42
CA LEU A 56 -7.34 6.13 -5.42
C LEU A 56 -6.02 5.66 -4.80
N VAL A 57 -5.38 6.52 -4.01
CA VAL A 57 -4.12 6.18 -3.33
C VAL A 57 -4.31 4.98 -2.41
N ALA A 58 -5.38 4.96 -1.61
CA ALA A 58 -5.66 3.84 -0.72
C ALA A 58 -5.90 2.53 -1.49
N HIS A 59 -6.59 2.57 -2.64
CA HIS A 59 -6.75 1.39 -3.50
C HIS A 59 -5.42 0.88 -4.06
N LEU A 60 -4.58 1.77 -4.58
CA LEU A 60 -3.25 1.41 -5.07
C LEU A 60 -2.40 0.74 -3.97
N LEU A 61 -2.42 1.30 -2.76
CA LEU A 61 -1.72 0.72 -1.61
C LEU A 61 -2.28 -0.65 -1.21
N ARG A 62 -3.59 -0.90 -1.33
CA ARG A 62 -4.17 -2.23 -1.09
C ARG A 62 -3.72 -3.26 -2.11
N GLU A 63 -3.67 -2.89 -3.38
CA GLU A 63 -3.21 -3.80 -4.43
C GLU A 63 -1.74 -4.18 -4.21
N ILE A 64 -0.90 -3.21 -3.80
CA ILE A 64 0.50 -3.46 -3.41
C ILE A 64 0.57 -4.41 -2.21
N GLU A 65 -0.15 -4.11 -1.11
CA GLU A 65 -0.13 -4.95 0.11
C GLU A 65 -0.59 -6.37 -0.19
N SER A 66 -1.70 -6.51 -0.92
CA SER A 66 -2.27 -7.82 -1.28
C SER A 66 -1.29 -8.62 -2.14
N GLY A 67 -0.69 -8.00 -3.15
CA GLY A 67 0.30 -8.64 -4.03
C GLY A 67 1.57 -9.05 -3.28
N LEU A 68 2.13 -8.16 -2.44
CA LEU A 68 3.29 -8.47 -1.60
C LEU A 68 2.97 -9.62 -0.66
N ARG A 69 1.81 -9.56 0.02
CA ARG A 69 1.42 -10.58 0.98
C ARG A 69 1.24 -11.94 0.32
N GLN A 70 0.61 -12.02 -0.85
CA GLN A 70 0.50 -13.28 -1.60
C GLN A 70 1.86 -13.89 -1.93
N ILE A 71 2.83 -13.08 -2.36
CA ILE A 71 4.18 -13.56 -2.67
C ILE A 71 4.90 -14.01 -1.40
N LEU A 72 4.86 -13.19 -0.34
CA LEU A 72 5.50 -13.53 0.93
C LEU A 72 4.84 -14.73 1.61
N GLU A 73 3.53 -14.92 1.44
CA GLU A 73 2.81 -16.13 1.84
C GLU A 73 3.44 -17.35 1.16
N THR A 74 3.82 -17.30 -0.12
CA THR A 74 4.49 -18.45 -0.76
C THR A 74 5.88 -18.74 -0.22
N VAL A 75 6.63 -17.70 0.17
CA VAL A 75 7.97 -17.84 0.76
C VAL A 75 7.87 -18.39 2.19
N ALA A 76 6.94 -17.87 2.99
CA ALA A 76 6.64 -18.37 4.32
C ALA A 76 6.00 -19.76 4.29
N ASP A 77 5.15 -20.06 3.30
CA ASP A 77 4.53 -21.38 3.13
C ASP A 77 5.58 -22.45 2.78
N GLN A 78 6.73 -22.12 2.17
CA GLN A 78 7.81 -23.10 2.05
C GLN A 78 8.32 -23.58 3.43
N SER A 79 8.31 -22.73 4.47
CA SER A 79 8.66 -23.14 5.84
C SER A 79 7.49 -23.81 6.57
N LEU A 80 6.23 -23.54 6.18
CA LEU A 80 5.01 -24.09 6.80
C LEU A 80 4.45 -25.35 6.11
N ARG A 81 4.83 -25.65 4.85
CA ARG A 81 4.41 -26.82 4.06
C ARG A 81 4.76 -28.17 4.69
N LEU A 82 5.56 -28.21 5.74
CA LEU A 82 5.73 -29.38 6.61
C LEU A 82 4.48 -29.69 7.46
N LYS A 83 3.42 -28.86 7.44
CA LYS A 83 2.14 -29.11 8.11
C LYS A 83 0.98 -28.77 7.17
N LYS A 84 0.52 -29.78 6.42
CA LYS A 84 -0.63 -29.67 5.52
C LYS A 84 -1.95 -29.51 6.28
N GLY A 85 -2.78 -28.56 5.83
CA GLY A 85 -4.24 -28.69 5.86
C GLY A 85 -4.99 -27.53 6.52
N ALA A 86 -5.28 -26.46 5.77
CA ALA A 86 -6.40 -25.57 6.09
C ALA A 86 -7.02 -25.02 4.80
N LYS A 87 -8.35 -25.17 4.67
CA LYS A 87 -9.17 -24.55 3.63
C LYS A 87 -9.69 -23.20 4.13
N ASN A 88 -9.60 -22.21 3.25
CA ASN A 88 -10.35 -20.96 3.08
C ASN A 88 -10.86 -20.16 4.30
N GLU A 89 -10.56 -18.86 4.22
CA GLU A 89 -10.95 -17.73 5.11
C GLU A 89 -10.17 -17.60 6.43
N GLU A 90 -8.85 -17.80 6.37
CA GLU A 90 -7.94 -17.22 7.36
C GLU A 90 -8.11 -15.69 7.40
N LYS A 91 -8.35 -15.14 8.60
CA LYS A 91 -8.47 -13.71 8.83
C LYS A 91 -7.21 -13.03 8.30
N HIS A 92 -7.31 -11.91 7.58
CA HIS A 92 -6.17 -11.18 7.00
C HIS A 92 -5.00 -11.01 8.01
N THR A 93 -5.31 -10.78 9.29
CA THR A 93 -4.34 -10.78 10.39
C THR A 93 -3.54 -12.08 10.52
N ASP A 94 -4.16 -13.25 10.41
CA ASP A 94 -3.51 -14.55 10.54
C ASP A 94 -2.53 -14.80 9.39
N LYS A 95 -2.89 -14.36 8.18
CA LYS A 95 -2.00 -14.39 7.02
C LYS A 95 -0.75 -13.53 7.23
N ILE A 96 -0.92 -12.33 7.77
CA ILE A 96 0.21 -11.46 8.12
C ILE A 96 1.09 -12.14 9.17
N ARG A 97 0.51 -12.72 10.24
CA ARG A 97 1.28 -13.45 11.25
C ARG A 97 2.05 -14.64 10.67
N ALA A 98 1.45 -15.39 9.74
CA ALA A 98 2.12 -16.49 9.07
C ALA A 98 3.34 -16.02 8.27
N VAL A 99 3.21 -14.90 7.55
CA VAL A 99 4.32 -14.26 6.84
C VAL A 99 5.41 -13.80 7.80
N LEU A 100 5.05 -13.04 8.84
CA LEU A 100 6.00 -12.53 9.85
C LEU A 100 6.80 -13.68 10.48
N LYS A 101 6.11 -14.76 10.86
CA LYS A 101 6.74 -15.98 11.38
C LYS A 101 7.69 -16.62 10.37
N GLY A 102 7.27 -16.74 9.10
CA GLY A 102 8.10 -17.33 8.06
C GLY A 102 9.34 -16.52 7.70
N LEU A 103 9.31 -15.20 7.93
CA LEU A 103 10.43 -14.27 7.77
C LEU A 103 11.22 -14.05 9.06
N GLU A 104 10.85 -14.72 10.16
CA GLU A 104 11.46 -14.56 11.49
C GLU A 104 11.41 -13.13 12.03
N ILE A 105 10.38 -12.36 11.66
CA ILE A 105 10.11 -11.01 12.18
C ILE A 105 9.21 -11.13 13.41
N ALA A 106 9.67 -10.60 14.55
CA ALA A 106 8.89 -10.60 15.79
C ALA A 106 7.68 -9.66 15.69
N GLU A 107 6.55 -9.99 16.33
CA GLU A 107 5.34 -9.12 16.30
C GLU A 107 5.56 -7.74 16.95
N ILE A 108 6.58 -7.61 17.80
CA ILE A 108 7.01 -6.34 18.41
C ILE A 108 7.91 -5.49 17.50
N ASP A 109 8.32 -6.03 16.35
CA ASP A 109 9.07 -5.27 15.37
C ASP A 109 8.19 -4.13 14.83
N PRO A 110 8.71 -2.90 14.65
CA PRO A 110 7.92 -1.78 14.16
C PRO A 110 7.18 -2.06 12.84
N VAL A 111 7.78 -2.83 11.92
CA VAL A 111 7.15 -3.22 10.65
C VAL A 111 5.98 -4.17 10.90
N ALA A 112 6.16 -5.12 11.82
CA ALA A 112 5.12 -6.07 12.20
C ALA A 112 3.93 -5.36 12.86
N GLU A 113 4.19 -4.45 13.80
CA GLU A 113 3.14 -3.66 14.46
C GLU A 113 2.33 -2.85 13.46
N VAL A 114 2.99 -2.16 12.52
CA VAL A 114 2.31 -1.36 11.50
C VAL A 114 1.48 -2.25 10.56
N TRP A 115 2.03 -3.37 10.11
CA TRP A 115 1.31 -4.26 9.20
C TRP A 115 0.09 -4.91 9.89
N LEU A 116 0.23 -5.34 11.14
CA LEU A 116 -0.84 -5.93 11.94
C LEU A 116 -1.95 -4.92 12.30
N ARG A 117 -1.70 -3.61 12.19
CA ARG A 117 -2.72 -2.57 12.34
C ARG A 117 -3.59 -2.39 11.09
N LEU A 118 -3.24 -2.94 9.93
CA LEU A 118 -4.03 -2.74 8.69
C LEU A 118 -5.36 -3.53 8.63
N PRO A 119 -5.46 -4.79 9.09
CA PRO A 119 -6.70 -5.56 9.02
C PRO A 119 -7.81 -5.06 9.96
N GLY A 120 -9.06 -5.40 9.65
CA GLY A 120 -10.22 -5.18 10.52
C GLY A 120 -11.39 -4.55 9.77
N ARG A 121 -12.61 -5.06 10.01
CA ARG A 121 -13.83 -4.61 9.30
C ARG A 121 -14.22 -3.18 9.66
N ASP A 122 -14.02 -2.80 10.92
CA ASP A 122 -14.36 -1.47 11.45
C ASP A 122 -13.09 -0.66 11.79
N ASN A 123 -12.01 -0.93 11.05
CA ASN A 123 -10.71 -0.33 11.29
C ASN A 123 -10.49 0.89 10.38
N ASN A 124 -10.72 2.08 10.92
CA ASN A 124 -10.47 3.34 10.22
C ASN A 124 -8.99 3.58 9.92
N TYR A 125 -8.05 2.88 10.58
CA TYR A 125 -6.62 2.87 10.22
C TYR A 125 -6.32 1.95 9.02
N GLY A 126 -7.21 1.02 8.69
CA GLY A 126 -7.03 0.09 7.59
C GLY A 126 -7.08 0.75 6.21
N LEU A 127 -6.31 0.21 5.27
CA LEU A 127 -6.38 0.61 3.87
C LEU A 127 -7.77 0.34 3.28
N ALA A 128 -8.47 -0.69 3.75
CA ALA A 128 -9.82 -1.02 3.28
C ALA A 128 -10.84 0.08 3.60
N ALA A 129 -10.80 0.59 4.84
CA ALA A 129 -11.63 1.71 5.23
C ALA A 129 -11.31 2.93 4.37
N ARG A 130 -10.03 3.30 4.17
CA ARG A 130 -9.63 4.45 3.33
C ARG A 130 -9.99 4.30 1.86
N ALA A 131 -9.86 3.08 1.33
CA ALA A 131 -10.13 2.76 -0.06
C ALA A 131 -11.62 2.68 -0.36
N HIS A 132 -12.50 2.42 0.61
CA HIS A 132 -13.94 2.37 0.34
C HIS A 132 -14.64 3.57 0.95
N ARG A 133 -15.71 4.05 0.30
CA ARG A 133 -16.61 5.06 0.89
C ARG A 133 -17.85 4.36 1.45
N ASP A 134 -18.52 5.05 2.37
CA ASP A 134 -19.82 4.60 2.85
C ASP A 134 -20.89 5.00 1.82
N ASP A 135 -21.57 4.02 1.26
CA ASP A 135 -22.70 4.19 0.33
C ASP A 135 -22.43 5.19 -0.82
N LEU A 136 -23.30 6.20 -0.93
CA LEU A 136 -23.28 7.25 -1.96
C LEU A 136 -22.63 8.55 -1.46
N SER A 137 -21.88 8.50 -0.37
CA SER A 137 -21.18 9.67 0.18
C SER A 137 -20.14 10.25 -0.80
N ALA A 138 -19.78 11.51 -0.58
CA ALA A 138 -18.67 12.13 -1.33
C ALA A 138 -17.35 11.37 -1.07
N PRO A 139 -16.38 11.39 -2.00
CA PRO A 139 -15.05 10.87 -1.72
C PRO A 139 -14.44 11.56 -0.50
N ARG A 140 -13.68 10.80 0.31
CA ARG A 140 -12.97 11.39 1.46
C ARG A 140 -11.94 12.39 0.97
N THR A 141 -11.88 13.54 1.65
CA THR A 141 -10.92 14.61 1.36
C THR A 141 -9.48 14.15 1.60
N LEU A 142 -8.53 14.78 0.91
CA LEU A 142 -7.11 14.68 1.23
C LEU A 142 -6.80 15.61 2.41
N ASP A 143 -7.11 15.16 3.62
CA ASP A 143 -6.92 15.93 4.84
C ASP A 143 -5.55 15.70 5.50
N GLY A 144 -5.32 16.37 6.64
CA GLY A 144 -4.09 16.22 7.40
C GLY A 144 -3.88 14.80 7.93
N GLU A 145 -4.94 14.08 8.29
CA GLU A 145 -4.85 12.70 8.79
C GLU A 145 -4.32 11.76 7.70
N PHE A 146 -4.85 11.87 6.48
CA PHE A 146 -4.36 11.03 5.38
C PHE A 146 -2.93 11.39 4.97
N LYS A 147 -2.57 12.69 4.99
CA LYS A 147 -1.19 13.13 4.73
C LYS A 147 -0.22 12.60 5.79
N GLU A 148 -0.61 12.59 7.07
CA GLU A 148 0.19 12.03 8.14
C GLU A 148 0.37 10.51 7.97
N PHE A 149 -0.73 9.79 7.68
CA PHE A 149 -0.67 8.37 7.34
C PHE A 149 0.32 8.09 6.19
N TRP A 150 0.24 8.88 5.11
CA TRP A 150 1.15 8.78 3.98
C TRP A 150 2.60 9.03 4.41
N ASN A 151 2.87 10.11 5.15
CA ASN A 151 4.22 10.45 5.58
C ASN A 151 4.83 9.39 6.51
N LEU A 152 4.04 8.79 7.40
CA LEU A 152 4.50 7.70 8.26
C LEU A 152 4.96 6.48 7.44
N SER A 153 4.25 6.13 6.35
CA SER A 153 4.66 5.04 5.47
C SER A 153 5.98 5.32 4.70
N HIS A 154 6.41 6.58 4.67
CA HIS A 154 7.64 7.06 4.02
C HIS A 154 8.67 7.62 5.02
N SER A 155 8.52 7.35 6.32
CA SER A 155 9.44 7.80 7.35
C SER A 155 10.55 6.78 7.59
N ASP A 156 11.80 7.23 7.78
CA ASP A 156 12.94 6.39 8.18
C ASP A 156 12.87 5.82 9.60
N ARG A 157 11.77 6.10 10.33
CA ARG A 157 11.51 5.56 11.67
C ARG A 157 10.84 4.18 11.67
N LEU A 158 10.54 3.64 10.49
CA LEU A 158 10.16 2.26 10.22
C LEU A 158 11.17 1.66 9.23
#